data_AF-A0A6A3DKX8-F1
#
_entry.id   AF-A0A6A3DKX8-F1
#
_cell.length_a   1.000
_cell.length_b   1.000
_cell.length_c   1.000
_cell.angle_alpha   90.00
_cell.angle_beta   90.00
_cell.angle_gamma   90.00
#
_symmetry.space_group_name_H-M   'P 1'
#
loop_
_entity.id
_entity.type
_entity.pdbx_description
1 polymer ?
#
loop_
_entity_poly.entity_id
_entity_poly.type
_entity_poly.pdbx_seq_one_letter_code
_entity_poly.pdbx_strand_id
1 'polypeptide(L)'
;MSTLPTSTDARTPRRERPAAGGRGAGFSTEEVQSFLETLEQHLPLGRDEWELVLSIHHQHFRAYNRTVDSLRLRLAKRVRYLMTQRADIGEGDDVNKADLGIAVEEGQQQAAEDVLLQSQADERARRVEQQSRRDEESRRWDEERRQQEQVHQEERARREEADRCHEQLMQMMMTIVSAAFKPRE
;
A
#
# COMPACT_ATOMS: atom_id res chain seq x y z
N MET A 1 73.67 -3.24 25.31
CA MET A 1 73.36 -1.80 25.44
C MET A 1 72.99 -1.26 24.05
N SER A 2 71.91 -0.49 23.99
CA SER A 2 71.41 0.38 22.89
C SER A 2 70.95 -0.32 21.59
N THR A 3 69.67 -0.48 21.22
CA THR A 3 68.46 0.38 21.05
C THR A 3 68.47 1.37 19.88
N LEU A 4 67.60 1.03 18.89
CA LEU A 4 66.80 1.86 17.96
C LEU A 4 67.48 2.65 16.82
N PRO A 5 66.88 2.62 15.61
CA PRO A 5 66.72 3.79 14.77
C PRO A 5 65.34 4.45 15.01
N THR A 6 65.37 5.73 15.34
CA THR A 6 64.25 6.66 15.42
C THR A 6 64.00 7.22 14.02
N SER A 7 62.84 6.96 13.41
CA SER A 7 62.30 7.82 12.35
C SER A 7 60.81 7.97 12.56
N THR A 8 60.52 9.02 13.31
CA THR A 8 59.25 9.72 13.42
C THR A 8 58.72 10.04 12.02
N ASP A 9 57.68 9.35 11.58
CA ASP A 9 56.71 10.00 10.69
C ASP A 9 55.35 9.97 11.37
N ALA A 10 54.91 11.17 11.68
CA ALA A 10 53.72 11.44 12.46
C ALA A 10 52.52 11.06 11.62
N ARG A 11 51.89 9.95 12.02
CA ARG A 11 50.52 9.58 11.66
C ARG A 11 49.62 10.78 11.96
N THR A 12 49.35 11.60 10.95
CA THR A 12 48.29 12.60 10.98
C THR A 12 47.02 11.93 11.52
N PRO A 13 46.40 12.44 12.61
CA PRO A 13 45.05 12.06 12.91
C PRO A 13 44.22 12.55 11.74
N ARG A 14 43.73 11.60 10.93
CA ARG A 14 42.70 11.80 9.93
C ARG A 14 41.55 12.45 10.68
N ARG A 15 41.48 13.78 10.57
CA ARG A 15 40.39 14.63 11.06
C ARG A 15 39.11 13.90 10.69
N GLU A 16 38.45 13.33 11.69
CA GLU A 16 37.11 12.79 11.52
C GLU A 16 36.29 13.96 11.01
N ARG A 17 35.91 13.86 9.73
CA ARG A 17 34.91 14.75 9.17
C ARG A 17 33.72 14.64 10.12
N PRO A 18 33.20 15.76 10.67
CA PRO A 18 31.94 15.71 11.39
C PRO A 18 30.94 15.04 10.46
N ALA A 19 30.36 13.92 10.92
CA ALA A 19 29.41 13.14 10.16
C ALA A 19 28.40 14.11 9.57
N ALA A 20 28.46 14.26 8.24
CA ALA A 20 27.51 15.04 7.48
C ALA A 20 26.13 14.58 7.92
N GLY A 21 25.33 15.53 8.42
CA GLY A 21 24.03 15.32 9.04
C GLY A 21 23.21 14.31 8.26
N GLY A 22 23.24 13.07 8.75
CA GLY A 22 22.36 12.01 8.32
C GLY A 22 20.93 12.45 8.61
N ARG A 23 20.05 12.14 7.66
CA ARG A 23 18.61 12.41 7.71
C ARG A 23 18.09 12.24 9.13
N GLY A 24 17.42 13.30 9.62
CA GLY A 24 17.23 13.60 11.03
C GLY A 24 16.95 12.38 11.89
N ALA A 25 17.75 12.23 12.94
CA ALA A 25 17.44 11.34 14.05
C ALA A 25 15.97 11.55 14.44
N GLY A 26 15.18 10.47 14.48
CA GLY A 26 13.81 10.51 14.96
C GLY A 26 13.75 11.12 16.37
N PHE A 27 12.57 11.57 16.80
CA PHE A 27 12.44 12.01 18.18
C PHE A 27 12.41 10.78 19.09
N SER A 28 13.32 10.70 20.06
CA SER A 28 13.25 9.62 21.07
C SER A 28 11.91 9.68 21.81
N THR A 29 11.42 8.55 22.33
CA THR A 29 10.25 8.52 23.22
C THR A 29 10.41 9.44 24.42
N GLU A 30 11.61 9.48 24.99
CA GLU A 30 11.94 10.32 26.13
C GLU A 30 11.98 11.81 25.75
N GLU A 31 12.53 12.11 24.57
CA GLU A 31 12.55 13.45 23.98
C GLU A 31 11.12 13.97 23.74
N VAL A 32 10.24 13.11 23.24
CA VAL A 32 8.83 13.45 23.01
C VAL A 32 8.06 13.64 24.30
N GLN A 33 8.28 12.77 25.29
CA GLN A 33 7.58 12.86 26.57
C GLN A 33 7.95 14.17 27.29
N SER A 34 9.25 14.48 27.38
CA SER A 34 9.73 15.72 27.97
C SER A 34 9.30 16.96 27.17
N PHE A 35 9.23 16.86 25.84
CA PHE A 35 8.68 17.93 24.99
C PHE A 35 7.18 18.16 25.24
N LEU A 36 6.39 17.10 25.41
CA LEU A 36 4.96 17.20 25.71
C LEU A 36 4.73 17.79 27.11
N GLU A 37 5.52 17.40 28.11
CA GLU A 37 5.49 18.01 29.45
C GLU A 37 5.85 19.50 29.40
N THR A 38 6.82 19.89 28.57
CA THR A 38 7.17 21.29 28.34
C THR A 38 6.03 22.06 27.67
N LEU A 39 5.35 21.46 26.69
CA LEU A 39 4.21 22.06 26.01
C LEU A 39 2.95 22.14 26.90
N GLU A 40 2.80 21.23 27.86
CA GLU A 40 1.73 21.28 28.86
C GLU A 40 1.92 22.46 29.81
N GLN A 41 3.16 22.76 30.19
CA GLN A 41 3.50 23.91 31.04
C GLN A 41 3.50 25.23 30.28
N HIS A 42 3.88 25.22 29.01
CA HIS A 42 3.98 26.40 28.16
C HIS A 42 3.28 26.15 26.84
N LEU A 43 1.96 26.41 26.78
CA LEU A 43 1.19 26.34 25.53
C LEU A 43 1.63 27.46 24.59
N PRO A 44 2.26 27.17 23.45
CA PRO A 44 2.71 28.20 22.52
C PRO A 44 1.54 28.60 21.61
N LEU A 45 0.76 29.59 22.04
CA LEU A 45 -0.33 30.22 21.31
C LEU A 45 0.17 31.32 20.35
N GLY A 46 1.35 31.88 20.61
CA GLY A 46 2.00 32.97 19.85
C GLY A 46 3.32 32.59 19.19
N ARG A 47 3.95 33.53 18.46
CA ARG A 47 5.18 33.30 17.68
C ARG A 47 6.43 33.12 18.54
N ASP A 48 6.56 33.91 19.61
CA ASP A 48 7.77 34.00 20.44
C ASP A 48 7.86 32.89 21.50
N GLU A 49 6.72 32.29 21.84
CA GLU A 49 6.61 31.19 22.81
C GLU A 49 7.23 29.90 22.26
N TRP A 50 7.30 29.76 20.93
CA TRP A 50 7.99 28.65 20.28
C TRP A 50 9.51 28.70 20.45
N GLU A 51 10.09 29.89 20.52
CA GLU A 51 11.52 30.07 20.80
C GLU A 51 11.83 29.72 22.25
N LEU A 52 10.91 30.03 23.16
CA LEU A 52 11.00 29.62 24.57
C LEU A 52 10.94 28.09 24.68
N VAL A 53 9.96 27.44 24.05
CA VAL A 53 9.86 25.96 24.03
C VAL A 53 11.09 25.32 23.39
N LEU A 54 11.65 25.92 22.33
CA LEU A 54 12.90 25.45 21.73
C LEU A 54 14.07 25.59 22.70
N SER A 55 14.19 26.72 23.41
CA SER A 55 15.26 26.96 24.36
C SER A 55 15.22 25.97 25.54
N ILE A 56 14.03 25.66 26.04
CA ILE A 56 13.82 24.66 27.09
C ILE A 56 14.15 23.27 26.54
N HIS A 57 13.71 22.94 25.33
CA HIS A 57 14.04 21.68 24.68
C HIS A 57 15.55 21.51 24.48
N HIS A 58 16.26 22.54 24.02
CA HIS A 58 17.72 22.53 23.87
C HIS A 58 18.43 22.45 25.23
N GLN A 59 17.86 23.00 26.30
CA GLN A 59 18.42 22.87 27.64
C GLN A 59 18.46 21.40 28.10
N HIS A 60 17.41 20.63 27.79
CA HIS A 60 17.28 19.22 28.13
C HIS A 60 17.96 18.28 27.11
N PHE A 61 17.95 18.64 25.82
CA PHE A 61 18.40 17.80 24.71
C PHE A 61 19.41 18.53 23.81
N ARG A 62 20.51 18.99 24.40
CA ARG A 62 21.60 19.74 23.71
C ARG A 62 22.20 19.01 22.51
N ALA A 63 22.10 17.68 22.47
CA ALA A 63 22.67 16.84 21.41
C ALA A 63 21.85 16.87 20.12
N TYR A 64 20.57 17.22 20.19
CA TYR A 64 19.66 17.20 19.05
C TYR A 64 19.47 18.63 18.56
N ASN A 65 20.09 18.97 17.43
CA ASN A 65 20.02 20.29 16.79
C ASN A 65 18.64 20.53 16.14
N ARG A 66 17.59 20.52 16.98
CA ARG A 66 16.20 20.69 16.57
C ARG A 66 15.92 22.14 16.23
N THR A 67 15.02 22.37 15.26
CA THR A 67 14.53 23.70 14.89
C THR A 67 13.09 23.88 15.36
N VAL A 68 12.63 25.14 15.49
CA VAL A 68 11.22 25.45 15.80
C VAL A 68 10.25 24.72 14.85
N ASP A 69 10.59 24.66 13.56
CA ASP A 69 9.76 23.98 12.56
C ASP A 69 9.67 22.48 12.78
N SER A 70 10.75 21.84 13.27
CA SER A 70 10.74 20.41 13.59
C SER A 70 9.84 20.11 14.80
N LEU A 71 9.82 20.99 15.81
CA LEU A 71 8.95 20.88 16.99
C LEU A 71 7.48 21.12 16.62
N ARG A 72 7.21 22.14 15.81
CA ARG A 72 5.86 22.43 15.28
C ARG A 72 5.32 21.28 14.45
N LEU A 73 6.13 20.76 13.53
CA LEU A 73 5.74 19.64 12.69
C LEU A 73 5.47 18.38 13.53
N ARG A 74 6.25 18.17 14.59
CA ARG A 74 6.07 17.05 15.52
C ARG A 74 4.75 17.17 16.29
N LEU A 75 4.45 18.34 16.85
CA LEU A 75 3.17 18.59 17.52
C LEU A 75 1.99 18.46 16.55
N ALA A 76 2.09 19.03 15.34
CA ALA A 76 1.05 18.93 14.33
C ALA A 76 0.77 17.48 13.92
N LYS A 77 1.82 16.64 13.77
CA LYS A 77 1.66 15.20 13.53
C LYS A 77 0.93 14.51 14.69
N ARG A 78 1.28 14.84 15.94
CA ARG A 78 0.64 14.27 17.13
C ARG A 78 -0.83 14.68 17.24
N VAL A 79 -1.16 15.96 17.00
CA VAL A 79 -2.54 16.46 17.01
C VAL A 79 -3.36 15.79 15.91
N ARG A 80 -2.83 15.70 14.67
CA ARG A 80 -3.49 14.97 13.58
C ARG A 80 -3.77 13.52 13.95
N TYR A 81 -2.78 12.83 14.52
CA TYR A 81 -2.96 11.45 14.99
C TYR A 81 -4.07 11.33 16.03
N LEU A 82 -4.10 12.20 17.04
CA LEU A 82 -5.15 12.19 18.06
C LEU A 82 -6.54 12.52 17.49
N MET A 83 -6.60 13.39 16.48
CA MET A 83 -7.85 13.69 15.77
C MET A 83 -8.33 12.51 14.92
N THR A 84 -7.43 11.81 14.22
CA THR A 84 -7.76 10.59 13.45
C THR A 84 -8.21 9.46 14.38
N GLN A 85 -7.53 9.24 15.51
CA GLN A 85 -7.96 8.26 16.52
C GLN A 85 -9.36 8.54 17.10
N ARG A 86 -9.77 9.81 17.18
CA ARG A 86 -11.13 10.18 17.64
C ARG A 86 -12.18 10.09 16.54
N ALA A 87 -11.78 10.17 15.27
CA ALA A 87 -12.68 9.99 14.13
C ALA A 87 -12.96 8.49 13.87
N ASP A 88 -12.03 7.60 14.23
CA ASP A 88 -12.10 6.15 13.98
C ASP A 88 -12.33 5.32 15.26
N ILE A 89 -13.37 5.65 16.06
CA ILE A 89 -14.03 4.60 16.86
C ILE A 89 -14.97 3.83 15.92
N GLY A 90 -14.34 3.21 14.93
CA GLY A 90 -14.96 2.56 13.79
C GLY A 90 -13.87 1.83 13.02
N GLU A 91 -13.52 0.65 13.53
CA GLU A 91 -12.75 -0.40 12.86
C GLU A 91 -11.22 -0.20 12.83
N GLY A 92 -10.53 -1.17 13.43
CA GLY A 92 -9.12 -1.08 13.78
C GLY A 92 -8.19 -1.08 12.57
N ASP A 93 -7.31 -0.09 12.56
CA ASP A 93 -6.00 -0.19 11.93
C ASP A 93 -4.95 0.01 13.02
N ASP A 94 -4.19 -1.05 13.31
CA ASP A 94 -3.01 -0.99 14.16
C ASP A 94 -1.92 -0.16 13.46
N VAL A 95 -1.98 1.17 13.61
CA VAL A 95 -0.98 2.05 13.01
C VAL A 95 0.37 1.82 13.69
N ASN A 96 1.29 1.28 12.89
CA ASN A 96 2.63 0.84 13.26
C ASN A 96 3.41 1.93 14.05
N LYS A 97 3.95 1.53 15.21
CA LYS A 97 4.75 2.37 16.15
C LYS A 97 5.96 3.07 15.50
N ALA A 98 6.38 2.61 14.32
CA ALA A 98 7.42 3.22 13.50
C ALA A 98 7.04 4.60 12.92
N ASP A 99 5.76 4.89 12.70
CA ASP A 99 5.32 6.18 12.14
C ASP A 99 5.36 7.32 13.18
N LEU A 100 5.46 6.95 14.47
CA LEU A 100 5.79 7.87 15.55
C LEU A 100 7.30 8.14 15.68
N GLY A 101 8.18 7.63 14.81
CA GLY A 101 9.61 7.99 14.81
C GLY A 101 10.31 7.71 16.14
N ILE A 102 9.86 6.69 16.86
CA ILE A 102 10.48 6.17 18.08
C ILE A 102 11.60 5.23 17.64
N ALA A 103 12.85 5.59 17.93
CA ALA A 103 13.99 4.72 17.66
C ALA A 103 13.89 3.44 18.51
N VAL A 104 13.82 2.30 17.84
CA VAL A 104 13.89 0.97 18.46
C VAL A 104 15.36 0.57 18.57
N GLU A 105 15.79 0.21 19.78
CA GLU A 105 17.15 -0.22 20.10
C GLU A 105 17.59 -1.45 19.27
N GLU A 106 18.89 -1.48 18.96
CA GLU A 106 19.54 -2.28 17.91
C GLU A 106 19.45 -3.81 18.07
N GLY A 107 18.92 -4.33 19.19
CA GLY A 107 18.66 -5.77 19.38
C GLY A 107 17.31 -6.28 18.83
N GLN A 108 16.35 -5.38 18.56
CA GLN A 108 15.00 -5.73 18.10
C GLN A 108 14.77 -5.47 16.60
N GLN A 109 15.76 -4.93 15.90
CA GLN A 109 15.65 -4.53 14.49
C GLN A 109 15.57 -5.73 13.54
N GLN A 110 16.30 -6.82 13.79
CA GLN A 110 16.26 -8.01 12.92
C GLN A 110 14.90 -8.73 12.95
N ALA A 111 14.30 -8.88 14.13
CA ALA A 111 12.97 -9.50 14.25
C ALA A 111 11.86 -8.60 13.69
N ALA A 112 11.99 -7.27 13.84
CA ALA A 112 11.04 -6.31 13.27
C ALA A 112 11.15 -6.24 11.74
N GLU A 113 12.35 -6.35 11.17
CA GLU A 113 12.56 -6.42 9.72
C GLU A 113 11.99 -7.71 9.11
N ASP A 114 12.20 -8.86 9.74
CA ASP A 114 11.61 -10.13 9.30
C ASP A 114 10.07 -10.10 9.36
N VAL A 115 9.48 -9.57 10.43
CA VAL A 115 8.01 -9.41 10.55
C VAL A 115 7.47 -8.43 9.51
N LEU A 116 8.20 -7.34 9.20
CA LEU A 116 7.78 -6.38 8.18
C LEU A 116 7.88 -6.97 6.76
N LEU A 117 8.95 -7.73 6.46
CA LEU A 117 9.10 -8.41 5.17
C LEU A 117 8.04 -9.50 4.99
N GLN A 118 7.71 -10.22 6.06
CA GLN A 118 6.65 -11.22 6.05
C GLN A 118 5.27 -10.58 5.91
N SER A 119 5.01 -9.47 6.59
CA SER A 119 3.78 -8.68 6.42
C SER A 119 3.64 -8.14 5.00
N GLN A 120 4.71 -7.65 4.38
CA GLN A 120 4.70 -7.24 2.97
C GLN A 120 4.48 -8.42 2.02
N ALA A 121 5.06 -9.58 2.31
CA ALA A 121 4.86 -10.78 1.50
C ALA A 121 3.41 -11.27 1.58
N ASP A 122 2.82 -11.28 2.77
CA ASP A 122 1.42 -11.65 3.00
C ASP A 122 0.46 -10.66 2.33
N GLU A 123 0.77 -9.36 2.39
CA GLU A 123 -0.04 -8.35 1.71
C GLU A 123 0.02 -8.50 0.17
N ARG A 124 1.21 -8.79 -0.37
CA ARG A 124 1.36 -9.11 -1.80
C ARG A 124 0.62 -10.38 -2.17
N ALA A 125 0.69 -11.42 -1.33
CA ALA A 125 -0.03 -12.67 -1.55
C ALA A 125 -1.56 -12.44 -1.55
N ARG A 126 -2.08 -11.65 -0.62
CA ARG A 126 -3.51 -11.27 -0.58
C ARG A 126 -3.94 -10.50 -1.82
N ARG A 127 -3.11 -9.57 -2.30
CA ARG A 127 -3.39 -8.81 -3.54
C ARG A 127 -3.42 -9.73 -4.76
N VAL A 128 -2.47 -10.65 -4.87
CA VAL A 128 -2.41 -11.65 -5.96
C VAL A 128 -3.60 -12.60 -5.88
N GLU A 129 -3.97 -13.07 -4.68
CA GLU A 129 -5.12 -13.96 -4.51
C GLU A 129 -6.43 -13.27 -4.87
N GLN A 130 -6.63 -12.02 -4.43
CA GLN A 130 -7.80 -11.22 -4.83
C GLN A 130 -7.85 -11.00 -6.33
N GLN A 131 -6.71 -10.75 -6.97
CA GLN A 131 -6.64 -10.61 -8.41
C GLN A 131 -6.95 -11.93 -9.12
N SER A 132 -6.38 -13.05 -8.65
CA SER A 132 -6.68 -14.40 -9.18
C SER A 132 -8.16 -14.72 -9.08
N ARG A 133 -8.82 -14.40 -7.97
CA ARG A 133 -10.27 -14.61 -7.79
C ARG A 133 -11.09 -13.81 -8.80
N ARG A 134 -10.74 -12.54 -9.04
CA ARG A 134 -11.41 -11.72 -10.07
C ARG A 134 -11.18 -12.25 -11.47
N ASP A 135 -9.96 -12.67 -11.78
CA ASP A 135 -9.61 -13.21 -13.10
C ASP A 135 -10.31 -14.55 -13.35
N GLU A 136 -10.41 -15.42 -12.33
CA GLU A 136 -11.18 -16.66 -12.39
C GLU A 136 -12.67 -16.40 -12.59
N GLU A 137 -13.24 -15.44 -11.86
CA GLU A 137 -14.64 -15.04 -12.05
C GLU A 137 -14.87 -14.47 -13.46
N SER A 138 -13.95 -13.64 -13.96
CA SER A 138 -14.01 -13.13 -15.32
C SER A 138 -13.96 -14.25 -16.37
N ARG A 139 -13.12 -15.26 -16.17
CA ARG A 139 -13.05 -16.43 -17.06
C ARG A 139 -14.35 -17.22 -17.05
N ARG A 140 -14.98 -17.40 -15.87
CA ARG A 140 -16.28 -18.06 -15.76
C ARG A 140 -17.35 -17.32 -16.52
N TRP A 141 -17.43 -15.99 -16.38
CA TRP A 141 -18.37 -15.16 -17.13
C TRP A 141 -18.13 -15.24 -18.64
N ASP A 142 -16.88 -15.23 -19.08
CA ASP A 142 -16.54 -15.37 -20.50
C ASP A 142 -16.92 -16.76 -21.05
N GLU A 143 -16.68 -17.82 -20.28
CA GLU A 143 -17.09 -19.18 -20.66
C GLU A 143 -18.61 -19.33 -20.71
N GLU A 144 -19.32 -18.81 -19.71
CA GLU A 144 -20.78 -18.82 -19.67
C GLU A 144 -21.36 -18.06 -20.86
N ARG A 145 -20.80 -16.89 -21.18
CA ARG A 145 -21.18 -16.13 -22.37
C ARG A 145 -20.98 -16.93 -23.66
N ARG A 146 -19.84 -17.57 -23.84
CA ARG A 146 -19.58 -18.40 -25.02
C ARG A 146 -20.55 -19.58 -25.10
N GLN A 147 -20.87 -20.19 -23.97
CA GLN A 147 -21.87 -21.27 -23.92
C GLN A 147 -23.26 -20.76 -24.30
N GLN A 148 -23.69 -19.61 -23.76
CA GLN A 148 -24.97 -19.00 -24.13
C GLN A 148 -25.02 -18.64 -25.61
N GLU A 149 -23.95 -18.04 -26.15
CA GLU A 149 -23.82 -17.74 -27.57
C GLU A 149 -23.90 -19.02 -28.42
N GLN A 150 -23.27 -20.11 -27.98
CA GLN A 150 -23.33 -21.40 -28.66
C GLN A 150 -24.74 -22.01 -28.64
N VAL A 151 -25.41 -22.01 -27.48
CA VAL A 151 -26.80 -22.48 -27.35
C VAL A 151 -27.73 -21.69 -28.26
N HIS A 152 -27.57 -20.37 -28.29
CA HIS A 152 -28.37 -19.49 -29.15
C HIS A 152 -28.14 -19.75 -30.64
N GLN A 153 -26.89 -20.04 -31.03
CA GLN A 153 -26.56 -20.43 -32.39
C GLN A 153 -27.16 -21.79 -32.75
N GLU A 154 -27.09 -22.78 -31.86
CA GLU A 154 -27.72 -24.09 -32.08
C GLU A 154 -29.24 -23.97 -32.22
N GLU A 155 -29.88 -23.14 -31.38
CA GLU A 155 -31.31 -22.91 -31.46
C GLU A 155 -31.71 -22.26 -32.80
N ARG A 156 -30.94 -21.27 -33.27
CA ARG A 156 -31.14 -20.68 -34.60
C ARG A 156 -30.98 -21.71 -35.70
N ALA A 157 -29.94 -22.53 -35.65
CA ALA A 157 -29.72 -23.59 -36.63
C ALA A 157 -30.88 -24.60 -36.66
N ARG A 158 -31.42 -24.99 -35.50
CA ARG A 158 -32.61 -25.86 -35.43
C ARG A 158 -33.84 -25.22 -36.06
N ARG A 159 -34.05 -23.92 -35.82
CA ARG A 159 -35.18 -23.19 -36.44
C ARG A 159 -35.04 -23.15 -37.95
N GLU A 160 -33.85 -22.83 -38.45
CA GLU A 160 -33.57 -22.85 -39.90
C GLU A 160 -33.72 -24.25 -40.51
N GLU A 161 -33.33 -25.31 -39.80
CA GLU A 161 -33.58 -26.69 -40.25
C GLU A 161 -35.06 -27.02 -40.31
N ALA A 162 -35.83 -26.60 -39.30
CA ALA A 162 -37.28 -26.77 -39.29
C ALA A 162 -37.93 -26.02 -40.46
N ASP A 163 -37.49 -24.80 -40.73
CA ASP A 163 -37.96 -23.99 -41.85
C ASP A 163 -37.63 -24.65 -43.20
N ARG A 164 -36.39 -25.16 -43.36
CA ARG A 164 -35.99 -25.93 -44.56
C ARG A 164 -36.83 -27.19 -44.75
N CYS A 165 -37.09 -27.93 -43.68
CA CYS A 165 -37.94 -29.13 -43.73
C CYS A 165 -39.37 -28.76 -44.14
N HIS A 166 -39.91 -27.67 -43.59
CA HIS A 166 -41.22 -27.16 -43.96
C HIS A 166 -41.29 -26.77 -45.44
N GLU A 167 -40.30 -26.03 -45.94
CA GLU A 167 -40.21 -25.66 -47.36
C GLU A 167 -40.14 -26.88 -48.28
N GLN A 168 -39.32 -27.88 -47.94
CA GLN A 168 -39.22 -29.13 -48.71
C GLN A 168 -40.56 -29.89 -48.75
N LEU A 169 -41.26 -29.95 -47.62
CA LEU A 169 -42.59 -30.56 -47.54
C LEU A 169 -43.59 -29.83 -48.46
N MET A 170 -43.58 -28.48 -48.44
CA MET A 170 -44.44 -27.65 -49.29
C MET A 170 -44.12 -27.85 -50.77
N GLN A 171 -42.84 -27.94 -51.13
CA GLN A 171 -42.41 -28.19 -52.51
C GLN A 171 -42.79 -29.59 -53.01
N MET A 172 -42.66 -30.61 -52.16
CA MET A 172 -43.11 -31.97 -52.48
C MET A 172 -44.63 -32.02 -52.67
N MET A 173 -45.39 -31.38 -51.78
CA MET A 173 -46.84 -31.27 -51.90
C MET A 173 -47.25 -30.56 -53.20
N MET A 174 -46.62 -29.43 -53.52
CA MET A 174 -46.89 -28.69 -54.76
C MET A 174 -46.58 -29.53 -56.01
N THR A 175 -45.54 -30.37 -55.95
CA THR A 175 -45.18 -31.31 -57.02
C THR A 175 -46.23 -32.42 -57.19
N ILE A 176 -46.70 -33.02 -56.08
CA ILE A 176 -47.72 -34.06 -56.11
C ILE A 176 -49.05 -33.52 -56.63
N VAL A 177 -49.49 -32.36 -56.14
CA VAL A 177 -50.73 -31.71 -56.61
C VAL A 177 -50.62 -31.38 -58.10
N SER A 178 -49.48 -30.84 -58.55
CA SER A 178 -49.24 -30.56 -59.97
C SER A 178 -49.25 -31.82 -60.84
N ALA A 179 -48.76 -32.95 -60.32
CA ALA A 179 -48.77 -34.23 -61.02
C ALA A 179 -50.17 -34.87 -61.08
N ALA A 180 -50.98 -34.73 -60.01
CA ALA A 180 -52.32 -35.30 -59.93
C ALA A 180 -53.35 -34.55 -60.79
N PHE A 181 -53.15 -33.25 -61.02
CA PHE A 181 -54.04 -32.40 -61.82
C PHE A 181 -53.52 -32.13 -63.24
N LYS A 182 -52.53 -32.89 -63.72
CA LYS A 182 -52.10 -32.81 -65.12
C LYS A 182 -53.27 -33.20 -66.03
N PRO A 183 -53.78 -32.29 -66.88
CA PRO A 183 -54.87 -32.63 -67.80
C PRO A 183 -54.35 -33.70 -68.77
N ARG A 184 -55.09 -34.80 -68.88
CA ARG A 184 -54.91 -35.74 -69.99
C ARG A 184 -55.44 -35.04 -71.24
N GLU A 185 -54.53 -34.59 -72.08
CA GLU A 185 -54.82 -34.26 -73.49
C GLU A 185 -55.22 -35.53 -74.25
#